data_AF-A0A1Y2AY86-F1
#
_entry.id   AF-A0A1Y2AY86-F1
#
_cell.length_a   1.000
_cell.length_b   1.000
_cell.length_c   1.000
_cell.angle_alpha   90.00
_cell.angle_beta   90.00
_cell.angle_gamma   90.00
#
_symmetry.space_group_name_H-M   'P 1'
#
loop_
_entity.id
_entity.type
_entity.pdbx_description
1 polymer ?
#
loop_
_entity_poly.entity_id
_entity_poly.type
_entity_poly.pdbx_seq_one_letter_code
_entity_poly.pdbx_strand_id
1 'polypeptide(L)'
;MDSKAEYQLSNALALDKKYKKLFIEKGAFDDEVEKYRNVLRNSFEQIFIIDLNYAVSNDIESSLWRNIFYLVIDDFRKRNKEYKKLYSTLNQNDKFIFKVYSSSFHSFIKESISFYTDFIQKLTKLYNLAQVSKVFKPIELSFINSNIGKYKYM
;
A
#
# COMPACT_ATOMS: atom_id res chain seq x y z
N MET A 1 -19.00 26.09 -8.58
CA MET A 1 -19.37 24.65 -8.59
C MET A 1 -18.08 23.91 -8.32
N ASP A 2 -17.95 23.31 -7.15
CA ASP A 2 -16.75 22.52 -6.79
C ASP A 2 -16.59 21.42 -7.83
N SER A 3 -15.38 21.28 -8.36
CA SER A 3 -15.11 20.26 -9.37
C SER A 3 -15.31 18.87 -8.77
N LYS A 4 -15.71 17.88 -9.58
CA LYS A 4 -15.87 16.49 -9.11
C LYS A 4 -14.61 15.95 -8.42
N ALA A 5 -13.43 16.41 -8.85
CA ALA A 5 -12.13 16.07 -8.25
C ALA A 5 -11.93 16.70 -6.86
N GLU A 6 -12.39 17.93 -6.66
CA GLU A 6 -12.32 18.63 -5.37
C GLU A 6 -13.25 18.00 -4.32
N TYR A 7 -14.47 17.65 -4.71
CA TYR A 7 -15.37 16.87 -3.85
C TYR A 7 -14.74 15.52 -3.45
N GLN A 8 -14.09 14.85 -4.42
CA GLN A 8 -13.42 13.57 -4.17
C GLN A 8 -12.22 13.73 -3.24
N LEU A 9 -11.44 14.81 -3.36
CA LEU A 9 -10.34 15.12 -2.45
C LEU A 9 -10.83 15.39 -1.03
N SER A 10 -11.88 16.19 -0.87
CA SER A 10 -12.48 16.46 0.46
C SER A 10 -12.90 15.17 1.16
N ASN A 11 -13.55 14.25 0.44
CA ASN A 11 -13.92 12.93 0.96
C ASN A 11 -12.69 12.09 1.33
N ALA A 12 -11.66 12.07 0.48
CA ALA A 12 -10.42 11.34 0.77
C ALA A 12 -9.73 11.86 2.04
N LEU A 13 -9.69 13.18 2.26
CA LEU A 13 -9.10 13.77 3.47
C LEU A 13 -9.90 13.46 4.73
N ALA A 14 -11.23 13.39 4.66
CA ALA A 14 -12.06 12.96 5.78
C ALA A 14 -11.82 11.46 6.10
N LEU A 15 -11.72 10.63 5.08
CA LEU A 15 -11.40 9.21 5.21
C LEU A 15 -9.99 8.99 5.78
N ASP A 16 -9.00 9.78 5.36
CA ASP A 16 -7.62 9.71 5.86
C ASP A 16 -7.53 9.95 7.37
N LYS A 17 -8.25 10.95 7.89
CA LYS A 17 -8.33 11.21 9.33
C LYS A 17 -8.88 10.00 10.09
N LYS A 18 -9.95 9.39 9.58
CA LYS A 18 -10.57 8.21 10.20
C LYS A 18 -9.65 6.99 10.12
N TYR A 19 -9.04 6.77 8.96
CA TYR A 19 -8.08 5.70 8.73
C TYR A 19 -6.89 5.79 9.69
N LYS A 20 -6.26 6.97 9.83
CA LYS A 20 -5.12 7.16 10.73
C LYS A 20 -5.46 6.87 12.19
N LYS A 21 -6.64 7.30 12.64
CA LYS A 21 -7.11 6.99 14.00
C LYS A 21 -7.24 5.47 14.20
N LEU A 22 -7.92 4.79 13.27
CA LEU A 22 -8.12 3.34 13.33
C LEU A 22 -6.80 2.57 13.24
N PHE A 23 -5.86 3.03 12.40
CA PHE A 23 -4.53 2.47 12.24
C PHE A 23 -3.75 2.48 13.56
N ILE A 24 -3.81 3.59 14.30
CA ILE A 24 -3.15 3.72 15.60
C ILE A 24 -3.81 2.79 16.63
N GLU A 25 -5.14 2.71 16.63
CA GLU A 25 -5.90 1.95 17.62
C GLU A 25 -5.78 0.42 17.43
N LYS A 26 -5.78 -0.06 16.18
CA LYS A 26 -5.88 -1.49 15.87
C LYS A 26 -4.66 -2.09 15.18
N GLY A 27 -3.81 -1.24 14.59
CA GLY A 27 -2.63 -1.66 13.83
C GLY A 27 -2.89 -1.89 12.34
N ALA A 28 -1.81 -2.02 11.57
CA ALA A 28 -1.85 -1.96 10.11
C ALA A 28 -2.65 -3.05 9.39
N PHE A 29 -2.77 -4.24 9.99
CA PHE A 29 -3.38 -5.43 9.36
C PHE A 29 -4.63 -5.91 10.09
N ASP A 30 -5.27 -5.05 10.87
CA ASP A 30 -6.64 -5.29 11.31
C ASP A 30 -7.59 -5.21 10.10
N ASP A 31 -8.58 -6.10 10.05
CA ASP A 31 -9.53 -6.21 8.92
C ASP A 31 -10.26 -4.90 8.63
N GLU A 32 -10.61 -4.15 9.69
CA GLU A 32 -11.30 -2.87 9.51
C GLU A 32 -10.31 -1.82 8.95
N VAL A 33 -9.09 -1.78 9.47
CA VAL A 33 -8.03 -0.87 8.99
C VAL A 33 -7.74 -1.12 7.51
N GLU A 34 -7.62 -2.38 7.11
CA GLU A 34 -7.42 -2.77 5.73
C GLU A 34 -8.56 -2.32 4.82
N LYS A 35 -9.80 -2.53 5.27
CA LYS A 35 -10.99 -2.11 4.52
C LYS A 35 -11.01 -0.60 4.30
N TYR A 36 -10.71 0.20 5.32
CA TYR A 36 -10.60 1.66 5.18
C TYR A 36 -9.44 2.09 4.30
N ARG A 37 -8.28 1.43 4.42
CA ARG A 37 -7.10 1.68 3.58
C ARG A 37 -7.46 1.49 2.10
N ASN A 38 -8.17 0.41 1.76
CA ASN A 38 -8.60 0.12 0.40
C ASN A 38 -9.59 1.16 -0.13
N VAL A 39 -10.57 1.61 0.68
CA VAL A 39 -11.51 2.68 0.30
C VAL A 39 -10.78 4.00 0.06
N LEU A 40 -9.82 4.35 0.92
CA LEU A 40 -9.03 5.58 0.78
C LEU A 40 -8.11 5.52 -0.45
N ARG A 41 -7.44 4.38 -0.69
CA ARG A 41 -6.63 4.13 -1.89
C ARG A 41 -7.44 4.34 -3.16
N ASN A 42 -8.62 3.71 -3.23
CA ASN A 42 -9.51 3.86 -4.37
C ASN A 42 -9.98 5.32 -4.53
N SER A 43 -10.20 6.02 -3.41
CA SER A 43 -10.61 7.42 -3.44
C SER A 43 -9.53 8.33 -4.05
N PHE A 44 -8.26 8.10 -3.72
CA PHE A 44 -7.14 8.80 -4.36
C PHE A 44 -7.00 8.43 -5.84
N GLU A 45 -7.10 7.14 -6.19
CA GLU A 45 -7.05 6.67 -7.58
C GLU A 45 -8.12 7.36 -8.45
N GLN A 46 -9.34 7.52 -7.94
CA GLN A 46 -10.42 8.19 -8.66
C GLN A 46 -10.10 9.65 -9.01
N ILE A 47 -9.34 10.37 -8.18
CA ILE A 47 -8.97 11.76 -8.49
C ILE A 47 -8.14 11.81 -9.76
N PHE A 48 -7.17 10.90 -9.94
CA PHE A 48 -6.38 10.81 -11.16
C PHE A 48 -7.19 10.44 -12.39
N ILE A 49 -8.25 9.64 -12.23
CA ILE A 49 -9.13 9.24 -13.34
C ILE A 49 -10.06 10.40 -13.74
N ILE A 50 -10.50 11.20 -12.77
CA ILE A 50 -11.39 12.34 -13.00
C ILE A 50 -10.62 13.50 -13.63
N ASP A 51 -9.49 13.88 -13.04
CA ASP A 51 -8.70 15.03 -13.47
C ASP A 51 -7.23 14.85 -13.06
N LEU A 52 -6.40 14.43 -14.02
CA LEU A 52 -4.97 14.24 -13.84
C LEU A 52 -4.25 15.55 -13.48
N ASN A 53 -4.63 16.68 -14.07
CA ASN A 53 -3.97 17.96 -13.81
C ASN A 53 -4.26 18.43 -12.39
N TYR A 54 -5.51 18.26 -11.93
CA TYR A 54 -5.88 18.51 -10.55
C TYR A 54 -5.12 17.59 -9.59
N ALA A 55 -5.02 16.30 -9.91
CA ALA A 55 -4.30 15.32 -9.09
C ALA A 55 -2.81 15.69 -8.93
N VAL A 56 -2.16 16.12 -10.02
CA VAL A 56 -0.77 16.59 -10.00
C VAL A 56 -0.63 17.90 -9.22
N SER A 57 -1.52 18.86 -9.45
CA SER A 57 -1.46 20.18 -8.80
C SER A 57 -1.68 20.11 -7.28
N ASN A 58 -2.39 19.09 -6.81
CA ASN A 58 -2.66 18.85 -5.38
C ASN A 58 -1.79 17.75 -4.76
N ASP A 59 -0.74 17.30 -5.46
CA ASP A 59 0.22 16.30 -4.96
C ASP A 59 -0.45 15.02 -4.41
N ILE A 60 -1.45 14.53 -5.16
CA ILE A 60 -2.25 13.39 -4.74
C ILE A 60 -1.43 12.11 -4.71
N GLU A 61 -0.42 11.97 -5.58
CA GLU A 61 0.47 10.80 -5.60
C GLU A 61 1.24 10.69 -4.28
N SER A 62 1.88 11.77 -3.83
CA SER A 62 2.61 11.79 -2.57
C SER A 62 1.71 11.48 -1.38
N SER A 63 0.46 11.98 -1.39
CA SER A 63 -0.53 11.69 -0.36
C SER A 63 -0.94 10.21 -0.37
N LEU A 64 -1.19 9.64 -1.55
CA LEU A 64 -1.47 8.23 -1.74
C LEU A 64 -0.30 7.37 -1.24
N TRP A 65 0.92 7.65 -1.70
CA TRP A 65 2.14 6.95 -1.28
C TRP A 65 2.32 6.99 0.24
N ARG A 66 2.31 8.20 0.81
CA ARG A 66 2.61 8.42 2.22
C ARG A 66 1.58 7.78 3.13
N ASN A 67 0.30 7.97 2.84
CA ASN A 67 -0.78 7.57 3.76
C ASN A 67 -1.17 6.10 3.59
N ILE A 68 -1.12 5.54 2.37
CA ILE A 68 -1.55 4.15 2.14
C ILE A 68 -0.41 3.16 2.28
N PHE A 69 0.75 3.49 1.71
CA PHE A 69 1.84 2.53 1.54
C PHE A 69 2.95 2.74 2.57
N TYR A 70 3.52 3.94 2.60
CA TYR A 70 4.66 4.24 3.46
C TYR A 70 4.32 4.09 4.94
N LEU A 71 3.12 4.49 5.37
CA LEU A 71 2.69 4.34 6.76
C LEU A 71 2.75 2.88 7.26
N VAL A 72 2.27 1.93 6.45
CA VAL A 72 2.33 0.49 6.77
C VAL A 72 3.77 -0.02 6.76
N ILE A 73 4.58 0.42 5.80
CA ILE A 73 6.00 0.05 5.70
C ILE A 73 6.78 0.55 6.92
N ASP A 74 6.53 1.77 7.37
CA ASP A 74 7.20 2.37 8.52
C ASP A 74 6.79 1.69 9.83
N ASP A 75 5.50 1.38 10.02
CA ASP A 75 5.01 0.57 11.16
C ASP A 75 5.69 -0.80 11.20
N PHE A 76 5.75 -1.50 10.05
CA PHE A 76 6.45 -2.77 9.97
C PHE A 76 7.93 -2.64 10.34
N ARG A 77 8.62 -1.62 9.82
CA ARG A 77 10.05 -1.37 10.12
C ARG A 77 10.28 -1.14 11.62
N LYS A 78 9.42 -0.33 12.27
CA LYS A 78 9.48 -0.06 13.71
C LYS A 78 9.29 -1.34 14.52
N ARG A 79 8.20 -2.07 14.26
CA ARG A 79 7.91 -3.34 14.95
C ARG A 79 9.01 -4.36 14.72
N ASN A 80 9.46 -4.57 13.48
CA ASN A 80 10.54 -5.52 13.19
C ASN A 80 11.84 -5.19 13.94
N LYS A 81 12.18 -3.90 14.10
CA LYS A 81 13.34 -3.47 14.89
C LYS A 81 13.17 -3.85 16.36
N GLU A 82 11.99 -3.67 16.93
CA GLU A 82 11.68 -4.06 18.31
C GLU A 82 11.71 -5.58 18.50
N TYR A 83 11.08 -6.32 17.58
CA TYR A 83 11.08 -7.79 17.58
C TYR A 83 12.50 -8.36 17.52
N LYS A 84 13.37 -7.82 16.66
CA LYS A 84 14.77 -8.24 16.58
C LYS A 84 15.54 -8.04 17.88
N LYS A 85 15.26 -6.96 18.61
CA LYS A 85 15.91 -6.68 19.91
C LYS A 85 15.47 -7.66 20.99
N LEU A 86 14.19 -8.04 20.98
CA LEU A 86 13.59 -8.88 22.03
C LEU A 86 13.55 -10.37 21.67
N TYR A 87 13.97 -10.76 20.47
CA TYR A 87 13.69 -12.08 19.90
C TYR A 87 14.10 -13.28 20.79
N SER A 88 15.25 -13.18 21.48
CA SER A 88 15.74 -14.22 22.38
C SER A 88 14.89 -14.36 23.65
N THR A 89 14.23 -13.30 24.09
CA THR A 89 13.41 -13.25 25.32
C THR A 89 11.92 -13.47 25.05
N LEU A 90 11.49 -13.49 23.79
CA LEU A 90 10.08 -13.72 23.43
C LEU A 90 9.67 -15.18 23.66
N ASN A 91 8.43 -15.35 24.16
CA ASN A 91 7.77 -16.64 24.22
C ASN A 91 7.38 -17.14 22.81
N GLN A 92 6.92 -18.38 22.70
CA GLN A 92 6.55 -18.97 21.41
C GLN A 92 5.34 -18.30 20.76
N ASN A 93 4.39 -17.81 21.57
CA ASN A 93 3.18 -17.14 21.06
C ASN A 93 3.54 -15.81 20.40
N ASP A 94 4.40 -15.00 21.01
CA ASP A 94 4.84 -13.72 20.45
C ASP A 94 5.65 -13.92 19.17
N LYS A 95 6.49 -14.98 19.11
CA LYS A 95 7.20 -15.37 17.89
C LYS A 95 6.23 -15.77 16.78
N PHE A 96 5.16 -16.48 17.11
CA PHE A 96 4.11 -16.84 16.16
C PHE A 96 3.35 -15.60 15.65
N ILE A 97 2.94 -14.69 16.54
CA ILE A 97 2.27 -13.43 16.19
C ILE A 97 3.14 -12.62 15.22
N PHE A 98 4.45 -12.51 15.50
CA PHE A 98 5.37 -11.83 14.60
C PHE A 98 5.46 -12.49 13.23
N LYS A 99 5.48 -13.83 13.17
CA LYS A 99 5.50 -14.57 11.90
C LYS A 99 4.23 -14.31 11.07
N VAL A 100 3.07 -14.27 11.72
CA VAL A 100 1.80 -13.91 11.08
C VAL A 100 1.87 -12.47 10.54
N TYR A 101 2.27 -11.51 11.38
CA TYR A 101 2.42 -10.11 11.00
C TYR A 101 3.40 -9.92 9.82
N SER A 102 4.52 -10.65 9.82
CA SER A 102 5.49 -10.66 8.70
C SER A 102 4.91 -11.25 7.42
N SER A 103 4.05 -12.27 7.52
CA SER A 103 3.36 -12.83 6.36
C SER A 103 2.36 -11.82 5.79
N SER A 104 1.57 -11.15 6.64
CA SER A 104 0.64 -10.10 6.23
C SER A 104 1.36 -8.94 5.53
N PHE A 105 2.51 -8.51 6.05
CA PHE A 105 3.32 -7.49 5.40
C PHE A 105 3.83 -7.92 4.02
N HIS A 106 4.24 -9.19 3.85
CA HIS A 106 4.66 -9.68 2.54
C HIS A 106 3.51 -9.69 1.53
N SER A 107 2.32 -10.10 1.95
CA SER A 107 1.10 -10.00 1.11
C SER A 107 0.80 -8.54 0.74
N PHE A 108 0.88 -7.63 1.71
CA PHE A 108 0.69 -6.20 1.48
C PHE A 108 1.66 -5.61 0.44
N ILE A 109 2.94 -6.00 0.46
CA ILE A 109 3.91 -5.55 -0.55
C ILE A 109 3.53 -6.07 -1.94
N LYS A 110 3.11 -7.34 -2.05
CA LYS A 110 2.64 -7.90 -3.33
C LYS A 110 1.43 -7.12 -3.86
N GLU A 111 0.46 -6.85 -3.00
CA GLU A 111 -0.72 -6.07 -3.37
C GLU A 111 -0.36 -4.64 -3.77
N SER A 112 0.62 -4.02 -3.11
CA SER A 112 1.09 -2.67 -3.43
C SER A 112 1.72 -2.62 -4.83
N ILE A 113 2.52 -3.63 -5.18
CA ILE A 113 3.12 -3.77 -6.51
C ILE A 113 2.02 -3.96 -7.57
N SER A 114 1.06 -4.85 -7.32
CA SER A 114 -0.07 -5.07 -8.22
C SER A 114 -0.88 -3.79 -8.42
N PHE A 115 -1.19 -3.07 -7.34
CA PHE A 115 -1.91 -1.80 -7.41
C PHE A 115 -1.20 -0.79 -8.32
N TYR A 116 0.09 -0.51 -8.10
CA TYR A 116 0.78 0.49 -8.93
C TYR A 116 0.93 0.03 -10.38
N THR A 117 1.11 -1.28 -10.61
CA THR A 117 1.15 -1.84 -11.97
C THR A 117 -0.17 -1.60 -12.70
N ASP A 118 -1.29 -1.94 -12.05
CA ASP A 118 -2.63 -1.75 -12.60
C ASP A 118 -2.96 -0.26 -12.79
N PHE A 119 -2.58 0.57 -11.80
CA PHE A 119 -2.82 2.00 -11.82
C PHE A 119 -2.10 2.69 -12.98
N ILE A 120 -0.82 2.37 -13.20
CA ILE A 120 -0.05 2.89 -14.34
C ILE A 120 -0.65 2.44 -15.67
N GLN A 121 -1.08 1.18 -15.78
CA GLN A 121 -1.76 0.68 -16.99
C GLN A 121 -3.07 1.42 -17.25
N LYS A 122 -3.87 1.70 -16.22
CA LYS A 122 -5.12 2.48 -16.35
C LYS A 122 -4.83 3.88 -16.84
N LEU A 123 -3.89 4.60 -16.22
CA LEU A 123 -3.52 5.96 -16.64
C LEU A 123 -2.97 5.99 -18.06
N THR A 124 -2.12 5.02 -18.41
CA THR A 124 -1.55 4.92 -19.76
C THR A 124 -2.63 4.77 -20.83
N LYS A 125 -3.66 3.94 -20.55
CA LYS A 125 -4.81 3.74 -21.45
C LYS A 125 -5.71 4.97 -21.51
N LEU A 126 -6.05 5.56 -20.36
CA LEU A 126 -6.96 6.71 -20.28
C LEU A 126 -6.42 7.96 -20.97
N TYR A 127 -5.11 8.21 -20.86
CA TYR A 127 -4.48 9.42 -21.39
C TYR A 127 -3.70 9.18 -22.70
N ASN A 128 -3.91 8.04 -23.35
CA ASN A 128 -3.27 7.67 -24.63
C ASN A 128 -1.74 7.83 -24.62
N LEU A 129 -1.10 7.46 -23.52
CA LEU A 129 0.34 7.61 -23.32
C LEU A 129 1.11 6.47 -24.00
N ALA A 130 1.01 6.36 -25.32
CA ALA A 130 1.62 5.29 -26.13
C ALA A 130 3.15 5.18 -26.02
N GLN A 131 3.82 6.19 -25.45
CA GLN A 131 5.25 6.14 -25.13
C GLN A 131 5.53 5.48 -23.78
N VAL A 132 4.63 5.61 -22.80
CA VAL A 132 4.75 5.02 -21.46
C VAL A 132 4.57 3.50 -21.53
N SER A 133 3.69 3.01 -22.41
CA SER A 133 3.50 1.57 -22.64
C SER A 133 4.75 0.84 -23.16
N LYS A 134 5.73 1.57 -23.74
CA LYS A 134 7.01 0.99 -24.16
C LYS A 134 8.00 0.83 -23.01
N VAL A 135 7.92 1.71 -22.00
CA VAL A 135 8.75 1.67 -20.78
C VAL A 135 8.18 0.64 -19.80
N PHE A 136 6.86 0.60 -19.70
CA PHE A 136 6.10 -0.45 -19.03
C PHE A 136 5.73 -1.53 -20.04
N LYS A 137 6.75 -2.21 -20.61
CA LYS A 137 6.54 -3.65 -20.84
C LYS A 137 6.03 -4.19 -19.51
N PRO A 138 5.07 -5.14 -19.48
CA PRO A 138 4.66 -5.78 -18.23
C PRO A 138 5.95 -6.03 -17.49
N ILE A 139 6.09 -5.45 -16.29
CA ILE A 139 7.18 -5.87 -15.45
C ILE A 139 6.84 -7.33 -15.28
N GLU A 140 7.47 -8.18 -16.09
CA GLU A 140 7.53 -9.61 -15.93
C GLU A 140 8.38 -9.77 -14.68
N LEU A 141 7.81 -9.35 -13.55
CA LEU A 141 7.87 -10.06 -12.31
C LEU A 141 7.27 -11.42 -12.64
N SER A 142 8.04 -12.21 -13.41
CA SER A 142 8.44 -13.52 -12.96
C SER A 142 8.71 -13.34 -11.47
N PHE A 143 7.64 -13.47 -10.67
CA PHE A 143 7.75 -13.69 -9.26
C PHE A 143 8.69 -14.86 -9.22
N ILE A 144 9.95 -14.56 -8.93
CA ILE A 144 10.98 -15.56 -8.85
C ILE A 144 10.36 -16.55 -7.89
N ASN A 145 10.11 -17.75 -8.40
CA ASN A 145 10.02 -18.98 -7.62
C ASN A 145 11.37 -19.12 -6.90
N SER A 146 11.70 -18.16 -6.05
CA SER A 146 12.74 -18.26 -5.07
C SER A 146 12.13 -19.21 -4.07
N ASN A 147 12.41 -20.48 -4.29
CA ASN A 147 12.35 -21.52 -3.29
C ASN A 147 12.83 -20.95 -1.95
N ILE A 148 11.91 -20.47 -1.11
CA ILE A 148 12.14 -20.35 0.33
C ILE A 148 11.87 -21.76 0.90
N GLY A 149 12.65 -22.70 0.40
CA GLY A 149 12.45 -24.14 0.54
C GLY A 149 13.75 -24.83 0.24
N LYS A 150 14.80 -24.51 1.02
CA LYS A 150 16.02 -25.32 1.19
C LYS A 150 16.92 -24.72 2.30
N TYR A 151 16.37 -24.60 3.51
CA TYR A 151 17.21 -24.81 4.69
C TYR A 151 16.98 -26.26 5.13
N LYS A 152 17.72 -27.14 4.44
CA LYS A 152 17.94 -28.52 4.87
C LYS A 152 18.98 -28.40 5.99
N TYR A 153 18.53 -28.50 7.24
CA TYR A 153 19.46 -28.74 8.35
C TYR A 153 19.98 -30.17 8.17
N MET A 154 21.22 -30.27 7.68
CA MET A 154 22.17 -31.28 8.16
C MET A 154 22.70 -30.80 9.50
#